data_AF-A0A972CGB1-F1
#
_entry.id   AF-A0A972CGB1-F1
#
_cell.length_a   1.000
_cell.length_b   1.000
_cell.length_c   1.000
_cell.angle_alpha   90.00
_cell.angle_beta   90.00
_cell.angle_gamma   90.00
#
_symmetry.space_group_name_H-M   'P 1'
#
loop_
_entity.id
_entity.type
_entity.pdbx_description
1 polymer ?
#
loop_
_entity_poly.entity_id
_entity_poly.type
_entity_poly.pdbx_seq_one_letter_code
_entity_poly.pdbx_strand_id
1 'polypeptide(L)'
;LYGDQVLRDTANILKASFRDTDIIGRIVGDEFMILIKNIESENIIAHKVSRVLRYINTVHNITASVGIAIYPKDGDTFEELYHNADLAMYKAKSQRKNRFVFYDRSISD
;
A
#
# COMPACT_ATOMS: atom_id res chain seq x y z
N LEU A 1 19.30 -10.59 -9.64
CA LEU A 1 18.94 -10.19 -11.03
C LEU A 1 17.44 -10.12 -11.26
N TYR A 2 16.67 -11.22 -11.27
CA TYR A 2 15.20 -11.14 -11.48
C TYR A 2 14.48 -10.39 -10.35
N GLY A 3 14.82 -10.67 -9.09
CA GLY A 3 14.25 -9.94 -7.94
C GLY A 3 14.50 -8.43 -7.99
N ASP A 4 15.72 -8.00 -8.36
CA ASP A 4 16.04 -6.58 -8.50
C ASP A 4 15.24 -5.91 -9.62
N GLN A 5 14.96 -6.66 -10.70
CA GLN A 5 14.13 -6.18 -11.79
C GLN A 5 12.69 -5.96 -11.32
N VAL A 6 12.10 -6.95 -10.64
CA VAL A 6 10.77 -6.84 -10.04
C VAL A 6 10.67 -5.65 -9.09
N LEU A 7 11.68 -5.41 -8.26
CA LEU A 7 11.71 -4.29 -7.33
C LEU A 7 11.79 -2.94 -8.04
N ARG A 8 12.61 -2.82 -9.09
CA ARG A 8 12.69 -1.59 -9.91
C ARG A 8 11.39 -1.32 -10.65
N ASP A 9 10.81 -2.33 -11.26
CA ASP A 9 9.57 -2.19 -12.02
C ASP A 9 8.39 -1.88 -11.09
N THR A 10 8.33 -2.50 -9.91
CA THR A 10 7.37 -2.13 -8.87
C THR A 10 7.51 -0.66 -8.49
N ALA A 11 8.73 -0.17 -8.23
CA ALA A 11 8.95 1.24 -7.93
C ALA A 11 8.49 2.17 -9.07
N ASN A 12 8.71 1.79 -10.33
CA ASN A 12 8.25 2.54 -11.50
C ASN A 12 6.72 2.53 -11.63
N ILE A 13 6.08 1.38 -11.40
CA ILE A 13 4.60 1.25 -11.39
C ILE A 13 4.01 2.18 -10.32
N LEU A 14 4.59 2.20 -9.12
CA LEU A 14 4.15 3.08 -8.05
C LEU A 14 4.31 4.55 -8.44
N LYS A 15 5.50 4.96 -8.90
CA LYS A 15 5.73 6.34 -9.36
C LYS A 15 4.76 6.79 -10.44
N ALA A 16 4.42 5.92 -11.40
CA ALA A 16 3.46 6.23 -12.46
C ALA A 16 1.99 6.24 -12.00
N SER A 17 1.67 5.63 -10.86
CA SER A 17 0.28 5.47 -10.37
C SER A 17 -0.15 6.57 -9.38
N PHE A 18 0.82 7.22 -8.75
CA PHE A 18 0.63 8.28 -7.74
C PHE A 18 1.13 9.63 -8.26
N ARG A 19 0.79 10.71 -7.55
CA ARG A 19 1.19 12.06 -7.95
C ARG A 19 2.65 12.30 -7.55
N ASP A 20 3.32 13.23 -8.23
CA ASP A 20 4.69 13.65 -7.87
C ASP A 20 4.77 14.27 -6.46
N THR A 21 3.63 14.73 -5.92
CA THR A 21 3.52 15.26 -4.54
C THR A 21 3.34 14.17 -3.48
N ASP A 22 3.01 12.94 -3.88
CA ASP A 22 2.89 11.80 -2.97
C ASP A 22 4.29 11.26 -2.67
N ILE A 23 4.54 10.85 -1.43
CA ILE A 23 5.87 10.33 -1.04
C ILE A 23 5.85 8.81 -1.20
N ILE A 24 6.78 8.27 -1.99
CA ILE A 24 6.93 6.83 -2.23
C ILE A 24 8.31 6.40 -1.77
N GLY A 25 8.37 5.41 -0.89
CA GLY A 25 9.62 4.87 -0.35
C GLY A 25 9.65 3.35 -0.39
N ARG A 26 10.84 2.78 -0.57
CA ARG A 26 11.13 1.38 -0.26
C ARG A 26 11.72 1.35 1.14
N ILE A 27 11.11 0.61 2.04
CA ILE A 27 11.52 0.58 3.46
C ILE A 27 12.59 -0.46 3.66
N VAL A 28 12.25 -1.72 3.42
CA VAL A 28 13.14 -2.87 3.59
C VAL A 28 12.71 -3.98 2.64
N GLY A 29 13.64 -4.80 2.15
CA GLY A 29 13.29 -5.98 1.37
C GLY A 29 12.38 -5.65 0.18
N ASP A 30 11.19 -6.25 0.12
CA ASP A 30 10.14 -6.02 -0.87
C ASP A 30 9.02 -5.08 -0.39
N GLU A 31 9.21 -4.39 0.74
CA GLU A 31 8.23 -3.51 1.35
C GLU A 31 8.35 -2.07 0.85
N PHE A 32 7.19 -1.53 0.44
CA PHE A 32 7.03 -0.18 -0.05
C PHE A 32 5.99 0.57 0.78
N MET A 33 6.21 1.86 0.97
CA MET A 33 5.30 2.77 1.67
C MET A 33 4.93 3.94 0.77
N ILE A 34 3.68 4.39 0.88
CA ILE A 34 3.15 5.51 0.11
C ILE A 34 2.40 6.44 1.07
N LEU A 35 2.86 7.68 1.20
CA LEU A 35 2.15 8.73 1.93
C LEU A 35 1.44 9.64 0.94
N ILE A 36 0.11 9.66 1.03
CA ILE A 36 -0.78 10.42 0.15
C ILE A 36 -1.42 11.54 0.97
N LYS A 37 -1.26 12.79 0.53
CA LYS A 37 -1.86 13.95 1.18
C LYS A 37 -3.11 14.42 0.43
N ASN A 38 -3.99 15.16 1.11
CA ASN A 38 -5.16 15.79 0.48
C ASN A 38 -6.00 14.79 -0.34
N ILE A 39 -6.40 13.69 0.31
CA ILE A 39 -7.27 12.69 -0.31
C ILE A 39 -8.71 13.23 -0.33
N GLU A 40 -9.42 13.05 -1.44
CA GLU A 40 -10.83 13.45 -1.55
C GLU A 40 -11.77 12.40 -0.96
N SER A 41 -11.43 11.11 -1.09
CA SER A 41 -12.20 10.00 -0.52
C SER A 41 -11.38 8.73 -0.41
N GLU A 42 -11.76 7.86 0.52
CA GLU A 42 -11.23 6.49 0.64
C GLU A 42 -11.44 5.69 -0.66
N ASN A 43 -12.53 5.94 -1.40
CA ASN A 43 -12.85 5.19 -2.61
C ASN A 43 -11.84 5.45 -3.75
N ILE A 44 -11.32 6.68 -3.86
CA ILE A 44 -10.26 7.00 -4.83
C ILE A 44 -8.97 6.22 -4.50
N ILE A 45 -8.65 6.08 -3.21
CA ILE A 45 -7.50 5.29 -2.76
C ILE A 45 -7.71 3.81 -3.07
N ALA A 46 -8.90 3.27 -2.78
CA ALA A 46 -9.27 1.90 -3.10
C ALA A 46 -9.11 1.59 -4.59
N HIS A 47 -9.59 2.49 -5.47
CA HIS A 47 -9.44 2.35 -6.92
C HIS A 47 -7.98 2.42 -7.38
N LYS A 48 -7.18 3.35 -6.86
CA LYS A 48 -5.75 3.47 -7.18
C LYS A 48 -4.99 2.21 -6.78
N VAL A 49 -5.15 1.75 -5.54
CA VAL A 49 -4.45 0.57 -5.02
C VAL A 49 -4.88 -0.69 -5.78
N SER A 50 -6.18 -0.86 -6.08
CA SER A 50 -6.67 -1.97 -6.89
C SER A 50 -6.01 -2.05 -8.27
N ARG A 51 -5.80 -0.90 -8.93
CA ARG A 51 -5.14 -0.82 -10.23
C ARG A 51 -3.67 -1.20 -10.13
N VAL A 52 -2.97 -0.71 -9.09
CA VAL A 52 -1.56 -1.05 -8.83
C VAL A 52 -1.39 -2.55 -8.63
N LEU A 53 -2.19 -3.16 -7.75
CA LEU A 53 -2.14 -4.60 -7.47
C LEU A 53 -2.37 -5.43 -8.73
N ARG A 54 -3.39 -5.07 -9.53
CA ARG A 54 -3.65 -5.72 -10.81
C ARG A 54 -2.47 -5.61 -11.75
N TYR A 55 -1.88 -4.42 -11.86
CA TYR A 55 -0.80 -4.18 -12.81
C TYR A 55 0.48 -4.95 -12.44
N ILE A 56 0.85 -4.93 -11.17
CA ILE A 56 1.98 -5.74 -10.65
C ILE A 56 1.78 -7.22 -10.97
N ASN A 57 0.57 -7.73 -10.74
CA ASN A 57 0.24 -9.13 -11.04
C ASN A 57 0.32 -9.43 -12.54
N THR A 58 -0.16 -8.54 -13.40
CA THR A 58 -0.07 -8.71 -14.86
C THR A 58 1.38 -8.71 -15.36
N VAL A 59 2.25 -7.86 -14.84
CA VAL A 59 3.63 -7.70 -15.36
C VAL A 59 4.56 -8.80 -14.84
N HIS A 60 4.44 -9.19 -13.56
CA HIS A 60 5.41 -10.08 -12.93
C HIS A 60 4.82 -11.41 -12.44
N ASN A 61 3.51 -11.63 -12.57
CA ASN A 61 2.80 -12.77 -12.01
C ASN A 61 3.05 -12.94 -10.49
N ILE A 62 3.12 -11.81 -9.79
CA ILE A 62 3.27 -11.75 -8.33
C ILE A 62 2.11 -10.98 -7.71
N THR A 63 1.88 -11.22 -6.43
CA THR A 63 0.81 -10.55 -5.68
C THR A 63 1.41 -9.75 -4.54
N ALA A 64 0.75 -8.62 -4.21
CA ALA A 64 1.10 -7.81 -3.05
C ALA A 64 -0.10 -7.72 -2.09
N SER A 65 0.20 -7.43 -0.83
CA SER A 65 -0.78 -7.15 0.21
C SER A 65 -0.55 -5.72 0.67
N VAL A 66 -1.61 -4.94 0.77
CA VAL A 66 -1.53 -3.51 1.12
C VAL A 66 -2.41 -3.23 2.34
N GLY A 67 -1.87 -2.55 3.33
CA GLY A 67 -2.64 -1.96 4.41
C GLY A 67 -2.76 -0.46 4.23
N ILE A 68 -3.88 0.10 4.64
CA ILE A 68 -4.19 1.52 4.45
C ILE A 68 -4.73 2.09 5.76
N ALA A 69 -4.16 3.19 6.23
CA ALA A 69 -4.67 3.97 7.36
C ALA A 69 -4.92 5.42 6.92
N ILE A 70 -5.96 6.05 7.47
CA ILE A 70 -6.50 7.35 7.07
C ILE A 70 -6.46 8.33 8.23
N TYR A 71 -5.71 9.42 8.06
CA TYR A 71 -5.77 10.57 8.98
C TYR A 71 -7.10 11.34 8.83
N PRO A 72 -7.74 11.80 9.92
CA PRO A 72 -7.43 11.53 11.34
C PRO A 72 -8.13 10.28 11.90
N LYS A 73 -8.95 9.59 11.10
CA LYS A 73 -9.83 8.47 11.53
C LYS A 73 -9.06 7.32 12.20
N ASP A 74 -7.91 6.98 11.66
CA ASP A 74 -7.09 5.83 12.01
C ASP A 74 -5.80 6.22 12.75
N GLY A 75 -5.68 7.47 13.23
CA GLY A 75 -4.51 7.97 13.95
C GLY A 75 -4.24 9.44 13.65
N ASP A 76 -3.68 10.14 14.64
CA ASP A 76 -3.35 11.57 14.59
C ASP A 76 -1.85 11.82 14.38
N THR A 77 -1.01 10.78 14.54
CA THR A 77 0.44 10.83 14.33
C THR A 77 0.88 9.93 13.18
N PHE A 78 2.08 10.18 12.65
CA PHE A 78 2.66 9.31 11.63
C PHE A 78 2.87 7.89 12.18
N GLU A 79 3.34 7.78 13.43
CA GLU A 79 3.61 6.52 14.10
C GLU A 79 2.34 5.68 14.25
N GLU A 80 1.22 6.29 14.66
CA GLU A 80 -0.07 5.61 14.74
C GLU A 80 -0.56 5.14 13.37
N LEU A 81 -0.51 6.02 12.36
CA LEU A 81 -0.95 5.67 11.00
C LEU A 81 -0.08 4.57 10.39
N TYR A 82 1.24 4.62 10.61
CA TYR A 82 2.17 3.62 10.12
C TYR A 82 1.89 2.26 10.75
N HIS A 83 1.77 2.22 12.08
CA HIS A 83 1.45 1.00 12.81
C HIS A 83 0.10 0.42 12.37
N ASN A 84 -0.94 1.24 12.30
CA ASN A 84 -2.28 0.79 11.90
C ASN A 84 -2.34 0.33 10.44
N ALA A 85 -1.58 0.97 9.53
CA ALA A 85 -1.43 0.49 8.16
C ALA A 85 -0.70 -0.86 8.12
N ASP A 86 0.30 -1.09 8.96
CA ASP A 86 1.00 -2.38 9.05
C ASP A 86 0.06 -3.51 9.52
N LEU A 87 -0.76 -3.26 10.55
CA LEU A 87 -1.79 -4.21 11.00
C LEU A 87 -2.79 -4.55 9.92
N ALA A 88 -3.28 -3.54 9.19
CA ALA A 88 -4.15 -3.74 8.04
C ALA A 88 -3.46 -4.55 6.93
N MET A 89 -2.16 -4.32 6.67
CA MET A 89 -1.38 -5.09 5.70
C MET A 89 -1.26 -6.54 6.14
N TYR A 90 -1.00 -6.79 7.42
CA TYR A 90 -0.92 -8.14 7.97
C TYR A 90 -2.27 -8.87 7.83
N LYS A 91 -3.38 -8.17 8.11
CA LYS A 91 -4.73 -8.69 7.83
C LYS A 91 -4.91 -9.03 6.36
N ALA A 92 -4.48 -8.16 5.44
CA ALA A 92 -4.51 -8.40 3.99
C ALA A 92 -3.66 -9.63 3.59
N LYS A 93 -2.50 -9.86 4.24
CA LYS A 93 -1.67 -11.07 4.02
C LYS A 93 -2.41 -12.33 4.48
N SER A 94 -3.08 -12.31 5.63
CA SER A 94 -3.82 -13.47 6.18
C SER A 94 -5.05 -13.88 5.33
N GLN A 95 -5.72 -12.92 4.69
CA GLN A 95 -6.95 -13.16 3.92
C GLN A 95 -6.71 -13.63 2.48
N ARG A 96 -5.55 -14.24 2.20
CA ARG A 96 -4.98 -14.52 0.86
C ARG A 96 -4.50 -13.23 0.17
N LYS A 97 -3.25 -13.24 -0.30
CA LYS A 97 -2.54 -12.13 -0.98
C LYS A 97 -3.32 -11.54 -2.18
N ASN A 98 -2.86 -10.43 -2.75
CA ASN A 98 -3.49 -9.68 -3.85
C ASN A 98 -4.72 -8.85 -3.44
N ARG A 99 -4.64 -8.18 -2.29
CA ARG A 99 -5.72 -7.32 -1.81
C ARG A 99 -5.16 -6.16 -1.00
N PHE A 100 -6.02 -5.18 -0.77
CA PHE A 100 -5.81 -4.17 0.25
C PHE A 100 -6.84 -4.32 1.36
N VAL A 101 -6.50 -3.83 2.54
CA VAL A 101 -7.42 -3.71 3.68
C VAL A 101 -7.25 -2.29 4.23
N PHE A 102 -8.36 -1.60 4.44
CA PHE A 102 -8.37 -0.40 5.27
C PHE A 102 -8.31 -0.81 6.72
N TYR A 103 -7.54 -0.08 7.52
CA TYR A 103 -7.54 -0.25 8.96
C TYR A 103 -8.95 -0.03 9.50
N ASP A 104 -9.27 -0.82 10.52
CA ASP A 104 -10.46 -0.69 11.32
C ASP A 104 -10.07 -1.05 12.75
N ARG A 105 -10.68 -0.42 13.74
CA ARG A 105 -10.34 -0.63 15.16
C ARG A 105 -10.61 -2.07 15.64
N SER A 106 -11.36 -2.87 14.89
CA SER A 106 -11.52 -4.31 15.14
C SER A 106 -10.30 -5.15 14.76
N ILE A 107 -9.36 -4.58 14.01
CA ILE A 107 -8.05 -5.19 13.74
C ILE A 107 -7.19 -4.94 14.97
N SER A 108 -7.22 -5.90 15.89
CA SER A 108 -6.30 -5.98 17.02
C SER A 108 -5.03 -6.75 16.64
N ASP A 109 -3.93 -6.41 17.31
CA ASP A 109 -2.71 -7.23 17.38
C ASP A 109 -3.00 -8.70 17.71
#